data_AF-A0AAQ3EMP5-F1
#
_entry.id   AF-A0AAQ3EMP5-F1
#
_cell.length_a   1.000
_cell.length_b   1.000
_cell.length_c   1.000
_cell.angle_alpha   90.00
_cell.angle_beta   90.00
_cell.angle_gamma   90.00
#
_symmetry.space_group_name_H-M   'P 1'
#
loop_
_entity.id
_entity.type
_entity.pdbx_description
1 polymer ?
#
loop_
_entity_poly.entity_id
_entity_poly.type
_entity_poly.pdbx_seq_one_letter_code
_entity_poly.pdbx_strand_id
1 'polypeptide(L)'
;MAKEDFIKQIAADAQRVYKNHHILASLIIAQGCLESAWGTSELATKGYNLFGMKGEYNGQYVTMMTWEVINGENVQVSAKFRKYPSWKESIDDLANLYLNGVSWDKDHYRAVVGEKDYQKATSALVKAGYATDPNYATKLNSIISTYGLTKYDTTEGIPDNPDEPSNPDPIIDLPSQEYDGKDITLNQSLPKDVYFPQLHVASQDDSQAIEVIGADPDLLDDTTGKKDIEFTITRTSDNGTEYDLLVNDNILYLDEKKFNHQKYFITDIEINQEGTLSKKVTASHVYVVTLNNHYVEDTISGTFTVRKMLDFVFKGTKLRYIFMDKESEFSSVEQENFGDKFGNELMDEIVEDYGLELDVDNYKVYVYKKMGKRINHTLDTRYNMPGITIKTSSQGCSTRARGYGAIKENSSTDSKKTEYVFAPVLYKHPDEDKFLIDGMPRWAEPLRDEKYKKESSMLAALKKYVNPYPQTEIEVDYEYIYEPKLLKIQDDFWKGDTLHILADTSYGVTYEDDVRLLSIQYKPLNPYAKPTLTFANFRKDIQDIRMEQEKRLKDQKRYMQKLRMMI
;
A
#
# COMPACT_ATOMS: atom_id res chain seq x y z
N MET A 1 15.32 -18.65 22.76
CA MET A 1 15.62 -17.35 23.40
C MET A 1 16.23 -17.63 24.77
N ALA A 2 17.27 -16.91 25.18
CA ALA A 2 17.74 -17.02 26.57
C ALA A 2 16.74 -16.34 27.52
N LYS A 3 16.63 -16.82 28.76
CA LYS A 3 15.62 -16.36 29.72
C LYS A 3 15.76 -14.87 30.04
N GLU A 4 17.00 -14.40 30.15
CA GLU A 4 17.36 -13.01 30.39
C GLU A 4 17.05 -12.10 29.20
N ASP A 5 17.12 -12.61 27.97
CA ASP A 5 16.77 -11.84 26.77
C ASP A 5 15.26 -11.60 26.70
N PHE A 6 14.44 -12.59 27.06
CA PHE A 6 13.00 -12.43 27.17
C PHE A 6 12.64 -11.35 28.22
N ILE A 7 13.26 -11.41 29.39
CA ILE A 7 13.07 -10.39 30.45
C ILE A 7 13.40 -9.00 29.92
N LYS A 8 14.52 -8.83 29.20
CA LYS A 8 14.90 -7.52 28.63
C LYS A 8 13.88 -6.99 27.63
N GLN A 9 13.28 -7.87 26.82
CA GLN A 9 12.31 -7.46 25.80
C GLN A 9 11.02 -6.89 26.39
N ILE A 10 10.52 -7.46 27.50
CA ILE A 10 9.27 -7.01 28.12
C ILE A 10 9.45 -6.04 29.29
N ALA A 11 10.69 -5.83 29.75
CA ALA A 11 10.96 -5.01 30.92
C ALA A 11 10.49 -3.56 30.76
N ALA A 12 10.76 -2.94 29.60
CA ALA A 12 10.37 -1.55 29.34
C ALA A 12 8.84 -1.36 29.40
N ASP A 13 8.07 -2.30 28.84
CA ASP A 13 6.61 -2.26 28.85
C ASP A 13 6.03 -2.49 30.26
N ALA A 14 6.58 -3.45 31.00
CA ALA A 14 6.18 -3.69 32.39
C ALA A 14 6.51 -2.49 33.30
N GLN A 15 7.65 -1.84 33.06
CA GLN A 15 8.06 -0.61 33.75
C GLN A 15 7.15 0.58 33.43
N ARG A 16 6.70 0.70 32.18
CA ARG A 16 5.67 1.67 31.78
C ARG A 16 4.37 1.45 32.57
N VAL A 17 3.88 0.21 32.64
CA VAL A 17 2.68 -0.11 33.43
C VAL A 17 2.87 0.23 34.91
N TYR A 18 4.04 -0.05 35.48
CA TYR A 18 4.34 0.32 36.87
C TYR A 18 4.29 1.84 37.09
N LYS A 19 4.87 2.62 36.18
CA LYS A 19 4.87 4.09 36.22
C LYS A 19 3.45 4.65 36.17
N ASN A 20 2.62 4.15 35.25
CA ASN A 20 1.29 4.72 34.97
C ASN A 20 0.20 4.22 35.94
N HIS A 21 0.30 2.96 36.38
CA HIS A 21 -0.79 2.27 37.07
C HIS A 21 -0.40 1.72 38.44
N HIS A 22 0.86 1.89 38.85
CA HIS A 22 1.38 1.37 40.12
C HIS A 22 1.19 -0.14 40.29
N ILE A 23 1.26 -0.90 39.20
CA ILE A 23 1.29 -2.37 39.20
C ILE A 23 2.75 -2.79 39.03
N LEU A 24 3.31 -3.54 39.98
CA LEU A 24 4.74 -3.87 40.00
C LEU A 24 5.21 -4.48 38.67
N ALA A 25 6.26 -3.90 38.09
CA ALA A 25 6.88 -4.39 36.86
C ALA A 25 7.47 -5.79 37.09
N SER A 26 8.05 -6.03 38.28
CA SER A 26 8.55 -7.33 38.68
C SER A 26 7.49 -8.42 38.65
N LEU A 27 6.24 -8.08 39.01
CA LEU A 27 5.11 -8.99 38.98
C LEU A 27 4.72 -9.34 37.53
N ILE A 28 4.55 -8.33 36.68
CA ILE A 28 4.16 -8.50 35.26
C ILE A 28 5.21 -9.35 34.52
N ILE A 29 6.50 -9.04 34.71
CA ILE A 29 7.59 -9.79 34.08
C ILE A 29 7.57 -11.25 34.56
N ALA A 30 7.40 -11.49 35.87
CA ALA A 30 7.37 -12.84 36.41
C ALA A 30 6.17 -13.67 35.90
N GLN A 31 4.99 -13.05 35.77
CA GLN A 31 3.84 -13.68 35.13
C GLN A 31 4.12 -13.96 33.67
N GLY A 32 4.69 -13.00 32.93
CA GLY A 32 5.08 -13.18 31.54
C GLY A 32 6.01 -14.38 31.38
N CYS A 33 7.04 -14.49 32.21
CA CYS A 33 7.96 -15.63 32.21
C CYS A 33 7.25 -16.98 32.46
N LEU A 34 6.36 -17.03 33.45
CA LEU A 34 5.68 -18.24 33.88
C LEU A 34 4.60 -18.70 32.88
N GLU A 35 3.73 -17.78 32.46
CA GLU A 35 2.55 -18.06 31.64
C GLU A 35 2.90 -18.35 30.17
N SER A 36 3.93 -17.69 29.64
CA SER A 36 4.31 -17.80 28.22
C SER A 36 5.43 -18.81 27.96
N ALA A 37 5.87 -19.53 28.99
CA ALA A 37 7.11 -20.32 28.95
C ALA A 37 8.28 -19.50 28.40
N TRP A 38 8.56 -18.33 29.01
CA TRP A 38 9.63 -17.41 28.59
C TRP A 38 9.49 -16.92 27.13
N GLY A 39 8.25 -16.64 26.70
CA GLY A 39 7.90 -16.16 25.37
C GLY A 39 7.91 -17.24 24.28
N THR A 40 8.12 -18.51 24.65
CA THR A 40 8.28 -19.61 23.68
C THR A 40 7.03 -20.43 23.44
N SER A 41 5.96 -20.23 24.21
CA SER A 41 4.70 -20.94 23.98
C SER A 41 4.13 -20.61 22.60
N GLU A 42 3.38 -21.56 22.03
CA GLU A 42 2.75 -21.37 20.73
C GLU A 42 1.78 -20.17 20.75
N LEU A 43 1.08 -19.96 21.86
CA LEU A 43 0.19 -18.81 22.04
C LEU A 43 0.96 -17.47 22.11
N ALA A 44 2.09 -17.45 22.81
CA ALA A 44 2.93 -16.25 22.92
C ALA A 44 3.58 -15.86 21.59
N THR A 45 3.92 -16.86 20.76
CA THR A 45 4.58 -16.63 19.45
C THR A 45 3.61 -16.36 18.31
N LYS A 46 2.46 -17.05 18.26
CA LYS A 46 1.46 -16.87 17.18
C LYS A 46 0.41 -15.81 17.50
N GLY A 47 0.07 -15.65 18.77
CA GLY A 47 -0.97 -14.75 19.25
C GLY A 47 -0.45 -13.47 19.91
N TYR A 48 0.88 -13.36 20.10
CA TYR A 48 1.50 -12.33 20.94
C TYR A 48 0.88 -12.25 22.35
N ASN A 49 0.30 -13.34 22.83
CA ASN A 49 -0.48 -13.39 24.07
C ASN A 49 0.30 -14.09 25.17
N LEU A 50 0.86 -13.28 26.08
CA LEU A 50 1.75 -13.75 27.14
C LEU A 50 1.00 -14.40 28.30
N PHE A 51 -0.26 -14.01 28.55
CA PHE A 51 -0.98 -14.32 29.79
C PHE A 51 -2.19 -15.25 29.60
N GLY A 52 -2.35 -15.85 28.42
CA GLY A 52 -3.42 -16.82 28.17
C GLY A 52 -4.83 -16.22 28.11
N MET A 53 -4.95 -14.92 27.79
CA MET A 53 -6.24 -14.22 27.79
C MET A 53 -7.16 -14.77 26.70
N LYS A 54 -8.32 -15.28 27.11
CA LYS A 54 -9.34 -15.86 26.21
C LYS A 54 -10.21 -14.77 25.55
N GLY A 55 -10.76 -15.08 24.38
CA GLY A 55 -11.65 -14.21 23.63
C GLY A 55 -10.99 -13.57 22.40
N GLU A 56 -11.40 -12.35 22.10
CA GLU A 56 -10.98 -11.58 20.92
C GLU A 56 -10.45 -10.21 21.36
N TYR A 57 -9.42 -9.71 20.70
CA TYR A 57 -8.88 -8.36 20.90
C TYR A 57 -9.05 -7.58 19.60
N ASN A 58 -9.90 -6.54 19.61
CA ASN A 58 -10.29 -5.81 18.40
C ASN A 58 -10.72 -6.74 17.24
N GLY A 59 -11.51 -7.77 17.56
CA GLY A 59 -11.97 -8.80 16.61
C GLY A 59 -10.92 -9.85 16.23
N GLN A 60 -9.66 -9.72 16.67
CA GLN A 60 -8.57 -10.64 16.35
C GLN A 60 -8.42 -11.74 17.42
N TYR A 61 -8.25 -12.98 16.96
CA TYR A 61 -8.01 -14.14 17.82
C TYR A 61 -7.18 -15.22 17.13
N VAL A 62 -6.58 -16.11 17.94
CA VAL A 62 -6.05 -17.40 17.50
C VAL A 62 -6.86 -18.52 18.13
N THR A 63 -7.13 -19.57 17.37
CA THR A 63 -7.85 -20.75 17.87
C THR A 63 -6.84 -21.83 18.25
N MET A 64 -6.89 -22.29 19.49
CA MET A 64 -5.97 -23.31 20.01
C MET A 64 -6.71 -24.35 20.84
N MET A 65 -6.18 -25.57 20.87
CA MET A 65 -6.67 -26.61 21.76
C MET A 65 -6.23 -26.31 23.19
N THR A 66 -7.18 -26.38 24.13
CA THR A 66 -6.93 -26.21 25.57
C THR A 66 -7.61 -27.33 26.34
N TRP A 67 -7.12 -27.61 27.55
CA TRP A 67 -7.72 -28.59 28.44
C TRP A 67 -8.76 -27.90 29.31
N GLU A 68 -10.01 -28.32 29.19
CA GLU A 68 -11.10 -27.87 30.06
C GLU A 68 -11.57 -29.03 30.95
N VAL A 69 -12.01 -28.69 32.16
CA VAL A 69 -12.69 -29.64 33.04
C VAL A 69 -14.18 -29.52 32.78
N ILE A 70 -14.75 -30.45 32.02
CA ILE A 70 -16.19 -30.52 31.79
C ILE A 70 -16.73 -31.72 32.57
N ASN A 71 -17.63 -31.47 33.53
CA ASN A 71 -18.22 -32.50 34.40
C ASN A 71 -17.19 -33.32 35.22
N GLY A 72 -16.03 -32.74 35.55
CA GLY A 72 -14.98 -33.41 36.32
C GLY A 72 -13.97 -34.22 35.51
N GLU A 73 -14.11 -34.25 34.18
CA GLU A 73 -13.15 -34.88 33.26
C GLU A 73 -12.37 -33.84 32.46
N ASN A 74 -11.05 -34.06 32.31
CA ASN A 74 -10.20 -33.23 31.45
C ASN A 74 -10.45 -33.58 29.98
N VAL A 75 -11.01 -32.64 29.22
CA VAL A 75 -11.26 -32.77 27.78
C VAL A 75 -10.50 -31.69 27.02
N GLN A 76 -9.96 -32.03 25.84
CA GLN A 76 -9.42 -31.01 24.95
C GLN A 76 -10.53 -30.36 24.14
N VAL A 77 -10.64 -29.04 24.22
CA VAL A 77 -11.58 -28.27 23.41
C VAL A 77 -10.85 -27.16 22.68
N SER A 78 -11.41 -26.78 21.54
CA SER A 78 -10.95 -25.63 20.77
C SER A 78 -11.44 -24.34 21.44
N ALA A 79 -10.53 -23.45 21.81
CA ALA A 79 -10.85 -22.16 22.42
C ALA A 79 -10.22 -21.00 21.65
N LYS A 80 -10.91 -19.85 21.64
CA LYS A 80 -10.37 -18.59 21.11
C LYS A 80 -9.53 -17.90 22.17
N PHE A 81 -8.31 -17.56 21.82
CA PHE A 81 -7.42 -16.71 22.60
C PHE A 81 -7.19 -15.40 21.87
N ARG A 82 -7.12 -14.29 22.63
CA ARG A 82 -6.87 -12.96 22.07
C ARG A 82 -5.57 -12.96 21.27
N LYS A 83 -5.59 -12.34 20.09
CA LYS A 83 -4.40 -12.09 19.27
C LYS A 83 -4.06 -10.60 19.34
N TYR A 84 -2.86 -10.29 19.80
CA TYR A 84 -2.41 -8.91 19.94
C TYR A 84 -1.48 -8.49 18.79
N PRO A 85 -1.35 -7.17 18.54
CA PRO A 85 -0.33 -6.64 17.63
C PRO A 85 1.10 -6.93 18.12
N SER A 86 1.34 -6.83 19.43
CA SER A 86 2.63 -7.15 20.05
C SER A 86 2.46 -7.60 21.52
N TRP A 87 3.56 -7.99 22.17
CA TRP A 87 3.57 -8.32 23.60
C TRP A 87 3.25 -7.11 24.49
N LYS A 88 3.45 -5.90 23.99
CA LYS A 88 3.08 -4.66 24.68
C LYS A 88 1.57 -4.63 24.98
N GLU A 89 0.73 -4.87 23.98
CA GLU A 89 -0.73 -4.86 24.15
C GLU A 89 -1.19 -6.02 25.05
N SER A 90 -0.49 -7.16 25.03
CA SER A 90 -0.77 -8.23 25.99
C SER A 90 -0.49 -7.81 27.43
N ILE A 91 0.54 -7.00 27.67
CA ILE A 91 0.89 -6.45 29.00
C ILE A 91 -0.13 -5.40 29.44
N ASP A 92 -0.52 -4.51 28.53
CA ASP A 92 -1.53 -3.48 28.82
C ASP A 92 -2.90 -4.11 29.12
N ASP A 93 -3.29 -5.18 28.42
CA ASP A 93 -4.55 -5.89 28.67
C ASP A 93 -4.56 -6.61 30.03
N LEU A 94 -3.41 -7.15 30.47
CA LEU A 94 -3.26 -7.66 31.84
C LEU A 94 -3.40 -6.53 32.88
N ALA A 95 -2.78 -5.38 32.63
CA ALA A 95 -2.90 -4.23 33.52
C ALA A 95 -4.35 -3.76 33.64
N ASN A 96 -5.08 -3.73 32.52
CA ASN A 96 -6.50 -3.40 32.47
C ASN A 96 -7.37 -4.39 33.26
N LEU A 97 -7.05 -5.68 33.22
CA LEU A 97 -7.70 -6.68 34.08
C LEU A 97 -7.51 -6.33 35.56
N TYR A 98 -6.32 -5.89 35.97
CA TYR A 98 -6.05 -5.54 37.37
C TYR A 98 -6.73 -4.23 37.80
N LEU A 99 -6.79 -3.25 36.89
CA LEU A 99 -7.40 -1.95 37.16
C LEU A 99 -8.92 -2.00 37.22
N ASN A 100 -9.53 -2.79 36.33
CA ASN A 100 -10.97 -2.82 36.10
C ASN A 100 -11.65 -4.08 36.62
N GLY A 101 -10.89 -5.03 37.16
CA GLY A 101 -11.41 -6.30 37.64
C GLY A 101 -12.01 -7.15 36.52
N VAL A 102 -13.01 -7.94 36.89
CA VAL A 102 -13.77 -8.81 35.97
C VAL A 102 -15.20 -8.29 35.83
N SER A 103 -15.95 -8.76 34.83
CA SER A 103 -17.27 -8.23 34.50
C SER A 103 -18.28 -8.21 35.65
N TRP A 104 -18.11 -9.10 36.63
CA TRP A 104 -18.99 -9.23 37.80
C TRP A 104 -18.44 -8.56 39.08
N ASP A 105 -17.17 -8.13 39.10
CA ASP A 105 -16.53 -7.43 40.22
C ASP A 105 -15.39 -6.54 39.71
N LYS A 106 -15.63 -5.22 39.72
CA LYS A 106 -14.67 -4.23 39.22
C LYS A 106 -13.46 -4.02 40.12
N ASP A 107 -13.54 -4.46 41.37
CA ASP A 107 -12.45 -4.33 42.35
C ASP A 107 -11.76 -5.67 42.64
N HIS A 108 -12.05 -6.69 41.82
CA HIS A 108 -11.60 -8.06 42.03
C HIS A 108 -10.08 -8.19 42.26
N TYR A 109 -9.29 -7.41 41.52
CA TYR A 109 -7.83 -7.39 41.59
C TYR A 109 -7.27 -6.10 42.24
N ARG A 110 -8.11 -5.28 42.87
CA ARG A 110 -7.73 -3.96 43.42
C ARG A 110 -6.53 -4.04 44.37
N ALA A 111 -6.40 -5.12 45.14
CA ALA A 111 -5.31 -5.32 46.09
C ALA A 111 -3.92 -5.48 45.45
N VAL A 112 -3.85 -5.70 44.14
CA VAL A 112 -2.60 -5.75 43.36
C VAL A 112 -2.13 -4.35 42.96
N VAL A 113 -3.09 -3.44 42.74
CA VAL A 113 -2.84 -2.07 42.26
C VAL A 113 -2.35 -1.20 43.42
N GLY A 114 -1.16 -0.61 43.29
CA GLY A 114 -0.55 0.25 44.31
C GLY A 114 0.23 -0.49 45.40
N GLU A 115 0.24 -1.83 45.40
CA GLU A 115 1.08 -2.61 46.32
C GLU A 115 2.56 -2.47 45.92
N LYS A 116 3.42 -2.30 46.92
CA LYS A 116 4.87 -2.07 46.74
C LYS A 116 5.70 -3.30 47.09
N ASP A 117 5.10 -4.27 47.76
CA ASP A 117 5.72 -5.53 48.14
C ASP A 117 5.26 -6.64 47.20
N TYR A 118 6.17 -7.16 46.36
CA TYR A 118 5.86 -8.20 45.39
C TYR A 118 5.34 -9.50 46.03
N GLN A 119 5.72 -9.80 47.28
CA GLN A 119 5.23 -10.99 47.99
C GLN A 119 3.76 -10.83 48.38
N LYS A 120 3.35 -9.60 48.74
CA LYS A 120 1.94 -9.27 49.00
C LYS A 120 1.15 -9.21 47.72
N ALA A 121 1.71 -8.65 46.64
CA ALA A 121 1.04 -8.56 45.35
C ALA A 121 0.77 -9.95 44.74
N THR A 122 1.75 -10.87 44.79
CA THR A 122 1.53 -12.26 44.33
C THR A 122 0.54 -13.03 45.22
N SER A 123 0.56 -12.79 46.54
CA SER A 123 -0.44 -13.35 47.45
C SER A 123 -1.85 -12.81 47.15
N ALA A 124 -1.97 -11.53 46.83
CA ALA A 124 -3.23 -10.88 46.46
C ALA A 124 -3.81 -11.48 45.17
N LEU A 125 -2.99 -11.77 44.15
CA LEU A 125 -3.44 -12.44 42.93
C LEU A 125 -4.04 -13.82 43.19
N VAL A 126 -3.39 -14.64 44.02
CA VAL A 126 -3.89 -15.97 44.38
C VAL A 126 -5.19 -15.85 45.17
N LYS A 127 -5.27 -14.90 46.10
CA LYS A 127 -6.49 -14.64 46.88
C LYS A 127 -7.65 -14.18 45.99
N ALA A 128 -7.34 -13.41 44.94
CA ALA A 128 -8.28 -13.00 43.90
C ALA A 128 -8.52 -14.08 42.83
N GLY A 129 -8.09 -15.33 43.05
CA GLY A 129 -8.42 -16.45 42.16
C GLY A 129 -7.82 -16.37 40.75
N TYR A 130 -6.76 -15.59 40.53
CA TYR A 130 -6.11 -15.48 39.21
C TYR A 130 -5.62 -16.84 38.69
N ALA A 131 -5.08 -17.69 39.59
CA ALA A 131 -4.63 -19.03 39.28
C ALA A 131 -5.17 -20.03 40.31
N THR A 132 -5.53 -21.23 39.84
CA THR A 132 -5.99 -22.32 40.71
C THR A 132 -4.84 -23.11 41.35
N ASP A 133 -3.59 -22.86 40.93
CA ASP A 133 -2.40 -23.49 41.49
C ASP A 133 -2.07 -22.91 42.88
N PRO A 134 -2.08 -23.71 43.96
CA PRO A 134 -1.77 -23.23 45.31
C PRO A 134 -0.34 -22.71 45.46
N ASN A 135 0.59 -23.10 44.56
CA ASN A 135 1.98 -22.67 44.57
C ASN A 135 2.26 -21.47 43.66
N TYR A 136 1.24 -20.88 43.04
CA TYR A 136 1.42 -19.82 42.05
C TYR A 136 2.22 -18.63 42.58
N ALA A 137 1.86 -18.10 43.75
CA ALA A 137 2.58 -17.01 44.39
C ALA A 137 4.05 -17.37 44.68
N THR A 138 4.31 -18.60 45.14
CA THR A 138 5.66 -19.10 45.40
C THR A 138 6.50 -19.16 44.12
N LYS A 139 5.91 -19.61 43.01
CA LYS A 139 6.58 -19.66 41.69
C LYS A 139 6.95 -18.26 41.20
N LEU A 140 6.02 -17.30 41.27
CA LEU A 140 6.28 -15.92 40.91
C LEU A 140 7.37 -15.30 41.79
N ASN A 141 7.27 -15.46 43.12
CA ASN A 141 8.28 -14.97 44.06
C ASN A 141 9.66 -15.55 43.79
N SER A 142 9.74 -16.83 43.40
CA SER A 142 10.99 -17.48 43.01
C SER A 142 11.58 -16.87 41.73
N ILE A 143 10.78 -16.60 40.69
CA ILE A 143 11.23 -15.93 39.47
C ILE A 143 11.74 -14.51 39.80
N ILE A 144 10.96 -13.74 40.55
CA ILE A 144 11.31 -12.36 40.95
C ILE A 144 12.64 -12.33 41.69
N SER A 145 12.82 -13.22 42.67
CA SER A 145 14.06 -13.30 43.45
C SER A 145 15.25 -13.81 42.62
N THR A 146 15.05 -14.81 41.75
CA THR A 146 16.13 -15.44 40.98
C THR A 146 16.74 -14.48 39.97
N TYR A 147 15.91 -13.65 39.34
CA TYR A 147 16.33 -12.72 38.28
C TYR A 147 16.47 -11.27 38.75
N GLY A 148 16.28 -11.02 40.05
CA GLY A 148 16.36 -9.70 40.66
C GLY A 148 15.42 -8.70 40.00
N LEU A 149 14.16 -9.09 39.77
CA LEU A 149 13.22 -8.30 38.97
C LEU A 149 12.73 -7.02 39.66
N THR A 150 12.89 -6.90 40.98
CA THR A 150 12.53 -5.68 41.74
C THR A 150 13.33 -4.45 41.31
N LYS A 151 14.47 -4.62 40.62
CA LYS A 151 15.21 -3.52 39.99
C LYS A 151 14.39 -2.76 38.93
N TYR A 152 13.32 -3.38 38.41
CA TYR A 152 12.39 -2.75 37.46
C TYR A 152 11.24 -2.01 38.16
N ASP A 153 11.03 -2.19 39.47
CA ASP A 153 9.99 -1.48 40.23
C ASP A 153 10.44 -0.06 40.62
N THR A 154 10.96 0.69 39.65
CA THR A 154 11.41 2.08 39.78
C THR A 154 10.87 2.92 38.63
N THR A 155 10.75 4.23 38.85
CA THR A 155 10.36 5.21 37.82
C THR A 155 11.56 5.96 37.23
N GLU A 156 12.77 5.76 37.77
CA GLU A 156 13.99 6.43 37.34
C GLU A 156 14.51 5.88 36.00
N GLY A 157 14.80 6.79 35.05
CA GLY A 157 15.41 6.43 33.76
C GLY A 157 14.47 5.80 32.73
N ILE A 158 13.16 5.72 33.02
CA ILE A 158 12.15 5.30 32.04
C ILE A 158 11.72 6.54 31.23
N PRO A 159 11.91 6.53 29.90
CA PRO A 159 11.37 7.60 29.04
C PRO A 159 9.88 7.83 29.34
N ASP A 160 9.42 9.08 29.38
CA ASP A 160 7.98 9.32 29.22
C ASP A 160 7.56 8.68 27.89
N ASN A 161 6.56 7.82 27.92
CA ASN A 161 6.02 7.23 26.70
C ASN A 161 5.43 8.38 25.85
N PRO A 162 5.44 8.32 24.51
CA PRO A 162 4.43 9.02 23.74
C PRO A 162 3.06 8.72 24.36
N ASP A 163 2.27 9.76 24.57
CA ASP A 163 1.00 9.70 25.28
C ASP A 163 0.17 8.47 24.85
N GLU A 164 -0.57 7.85 25.78
CA GLU A 164 -1.74 7.06 25.41
C GLU A 164 -2.52 7.88 24.36
N PRO A 165 -3.03 7.29 23.26
CA PRO A 165 -3.83 8.06 22.33
C PRO A 165 -4.94 8.70 23.14
N SER A 166 -4.84 10.01 23.32
CA SER A 166 -5.93 10.80 23.84
C SER A 166 -7.14 10.44 22.98
N ASN A 167 -8.30 10.37 23.62
CA ASN A 167 -9.64 10.35 23.02
C ASN A 167 -9.58 10.67 21.52
N PRO A 168 -10.05 9.79 20.60
CA PRO A 168 -9.70 9.81 19.18
C PRO A 168 -9.59 11.24 18.71
N ASP A 169 -8.41 11.61 18.19
CA ASP A 169 -8.10 12.98 17.78
C ASP A 169 -9.36 13.56 17.14
N PRO A 170 -9.81 14.77 17.56
CA PRO A 170 -11.00 15.36 16.97
C PRO A 170 -10.83 15.25 15.46
N ILE A 171 -11.75 14.52 14.81
CA ILE A 171 -11.73 14.30 13.36
C ILE A 171 -11.46 15.66 12.77
N ILE A 172 -10.28 15.84 12.18
CA ILE A 172 -9.96 17.09 11.52
C ILE A 172 -10.91 17.11 10.33
N ASP A 173 -12.03 17.80 10.49
CA ASP A 173 -12.99 18.03 9.43
C ASP A 173 -12.37 19.04 8.48
N LEU A 174 -11.41 18.56 7.70
CA LEU A 174 -10.96 19.19 6.47
C LEU A 174 -12.02 18.85 5.43
N PRO A 175 -12.96 19.76 5.13
CA PRO A 175 -13.88 19.53 4.03
C PRO A 175 -13.03 19.32 2.77
N SER A 176 -13.28 18.23 2.05
CA SER A 176 -12.78 18.09 0.69
C SER A 176 -13.41 19.19 -0.16
N GLN A 177 -12.60 19.90 -0.93
CA GLN A 177 -13.06 20.98 -1.78
C GLN A 177 -12.26 20.98 -3.08
N GLU A 178 -12.90 21.43 -4.15
CA GLU A 178 -12.21 21.86 -5.36
C GLU A 178 -11.16 22.91 -5.00
N TYR A 179 -10.03 22.90 -5.71
CA TYR A 179 -8.92 23.80 -5.43
C TYR A 179 -9.35 25.27 -5.49
N ASP A 180 -9.10 26.01 -4.41
CA ASP A 180 -9.62 27.36 -4.18
C ASP A 180 -8.72 28.48 -4.71
N GLY A 181 -7.64 28.12 -5.42
CA GLY A 181 -6.64 29.08 -5.91
C GLY A 181 -5.50 29.35 -4.94
N LYS A 182 -5.43 28.68 -3.78
CA LYS A 182 -4.36 28.88 -2.79
C LYS A 182 -3.55 27.62 -2.57
N ASP A 183 -2.27 27.68 -2.94
CA ASP A 183 -1.33 26.59 -2.68
C ASP A 183 -0.98 26.49 -1.19
N ILE A 184 -0.81 25.25 -0.73
CA ILE A 184 -0.26 24.97 0.58
C ILE A 184 1.21 25.36 0.53
N THR A 185 1.61 26.29 1.41
CA THR A 185 3.01 26.68 1.54
C THR A 185 3.81 25.46 2.02
N LEU A 186 4.79 25.06 1.21
CA LEU A 186 5.75 24.00 1.55
C LEU A 186 6.81 24.53 2.53
N ASN A 187 7.83 23.71 2.78
CA ASN A 187 8.94 24.07 3.66
C ASN A 187 9.53 25.45 3.33
N GLN A 188 9.59 26.33 4.34
CA GLN A 188 10.02 27.72 4.17
C GLN A 188 11.52 27.88 3.92
N SER A 189 12.32 26.85 4.22
CA SER A 189 13.77 26.86 3.96
C SER A 189 14.13 26.50 2.51
N LEU A 190 13.16 26.08 1.70
CA LEU A 190 13.40 25.80 0.28
C LEU A 190 13.78 27.08 -0.48
N PRO A 191 14.69 26.98 -1.46
CA PRO A 191 15.07 28.12 -2.28
C PRO A 191 13.86 28.66 -3.04
N LYS A 192 13.70 29.99 -3.08
CA LYS A 192 12.60 30.62 -3.83
C LYS A 192 12.90 30.73 -5.33
N ASP A 193 14.18 30.87 -5.66
CA ASP A 193 14.68 31.03 -7.02
C ASP A 193 15.42 29.75 -7.43
N VAL A 194 14.76 28.90 -8.20
CA VAL A 194 15.32 27.65 -8.73
C VAL A 194 15.91 27.92 -10.11
N TYR A 195 17.24 28.00 -10.20
CA TYR A 195 17.94 28.19 -11.48
C TYR A 195 18.23 26.87 -12.20
N PHE A 196 18.44 25.81 -11.43
CA PHE A 196 18.67 24.45 -11.90
C PHE A 196 17.87 23.50 -11.01
N PRO A 197 17.41 22.34 -11.52
CA PRO A 197 16.72 21.36 -10.70
C PRO A 197 17.59 20.88 -9.53
N GLN A 198 17.02 20.78 -8.34
CA GLN A 198 17.70 20.36 -7.13
C GLN A 198 16.91 19.28 -6.38
N LEU A 199 17.63 18.55 -5.51
CA LEU A 199 17.04 17.63 -4.54
C LEU A 199 17.41 18.11 -3.15
N HIS A 200 16.43 18.15 -2.25
CA HIS A 200 16.63 18.46 -0.85
C HIS A 200 16.07 17.35 0.03
N VAL A 201 16.69 17.12 1.19
CA VAL A 201 16.17 16.27 2.25
C VAL A 201 15.79 17.13 3.46
N ALA A 202 14.64 16.85 4.05
CA ALA A 202 14.16 17.45 5.28
C ALA A 202 13.79 16.37 6.29
N SER A 203 13.91 16.70 7.57
CA SER A 203 13.37 15.87 8.65
C SER A 203 11.85 15.74 8.56
N GLN A 204 11.29 14.73 9.20
CA GLN A 204 9.84 14.49 9.24
C GLN A 204 9.02 15.68 9.75
N ASP A 205 9.58 16.50 10.66
CA ASP A 205 8.94 17.73 11.15
C ASP A 205 8.94 18.89 10.15
N ASP A 206 9.57 18.70 8.99
CA ASP A 206 9.63 19.62 7.85
C ASP A 206 10.19 21.01 8.21
N SER A 207 11.07 21.07 9.23
CA SER A 207 11.56 22.33 9.78
C SER A 207 12.74 22.93 9.00
N GLN A 208 13.64 22.09 8.49
CA GLN A 208 14.79 22.49 7.66
C GLN A 208 15.02 21.49 6.54
N ALA A 209 15.33 22.00 5.36
CA ALA A 209 15.71 21.24 4.18
C ALA A 209 17.18 21.54 3.81
N ILE A 210 17.93 20.48 3.49
CA ILE A 210 19.34 20.52 3.09
C ILE A 210 19.45 19.95 1.68
N GLU A 211 20.20 20.62 0.80
CA GLU A 211 20.45 20.12 -0.56
C GLU A 211 21.23 18.79 -0.50
N VAL A 212 20.80 17.81 -1.28
CA VAL A 212 21.45 16.50 -1.41
C VAL A 212 22.34 16.53 -2.65
N ILE A 213 23.66 16.55 -2.44
CA ILE A 213 24.63 16.59 -3.53
C ILE A 213 25.08 15.17 -3.90
N GLY A 214 25.19 14.90 -5.21
CA GLY A 214 25.69 13.63 -5.73
C GLY A 214 24.66 12.50 -5.78
N ALA A 215 23.38 12.82 -5.58
CA ALA A 215 22.27 11.94 -5.91
C ALA A 215 21.85 12.11 -7.38
N ASP A 216 21.34 11.04 -7.98
CA ASP A 216 20.83 11.02 -9.35
C ASP A 216 19.47 10.31 -9.36
N PRO A 217 18.40 10.96 -8.85
CA PRO A 217 17.07 10.39 -8.72
C PRO A 217 16.51 10.00 -10.08
N ASP A 218 16.08 8.75 -10.19
CA ASP A 218 15.31 8.22 -11.30
C ASP A 218 13.83 8.25 -10.91
N LEU A 219 13.07 9.11 -11.59
CA LEU A 219 11.67 9.39 -11.32
C LEU A 219 10.80 8.65 -12.32
N LEU A 220 9.91 7.78 -11.83
CA LEU A 220 8.80 7.22 -12.58
C LEU A 220 7.56 8.09 -12.38
N ASP A 221 6.95 8.56 -13.46
CA ASP A 221 5.74 9.39 -13.43
C ASP A 221 4.70 8.87 -14.42
N ASP A 222 3.49 8.54 -13.94
CA ASP A 222 2.41 7.96 -14.73
C ASP A 222 1.15 8.84 -14.84
N THR A 223 0.23 8.41 -15.71
CA THR A 223 -1.05 9.09 -15.97
C THR A 223 -2.12 8.88 -14.90
N THR A 224 -1.83 8.15 -13.82
CA THR A 224 -2.70 7.97 -12.65
C THR A 224 -2.33 8.91 -11.50
N GLY A 225 -1.31 9.75 -11.71
CA GLY A 225 -0.78 10.67 -10.70
C GLY A 225 0.17 9.98 -9.71
N LYS A 226 0.48 8.70 -9.91
CA LYS A 226 1.46 7.97 -9.09
C LYS A 226 2.86 8.33 -9.58
N LYS A 227 3.72 8.63 -8.61
CA LYS A 227 5.09 9.06 -8.80
C LYS A 227 5.96 8.43 -7.74
N ASP A 228 7.06 7.83 -8.18
CA ASP A 228 8.05 7.19 -7.31
C ASP A 228 9.45 7.57 -7.78
N ILE A 229 10.34 7.83 -6.83
CA ILE A 229 11.75 8.10 -7.09
C ILE A 229 12.63 7.03 -6.47
N GLU A 230 13.69 6.67 -7.17
CA GLU A 230 14.73 5.77 -6.68
C GLU A 230 16.11 6.36 -6.97
N PHE A 231 17.04 6.29 -6.01
CA PHE A 231 18.46 6.56 -6.27
C PHE A 231 19.37 5.83 -5.29
N THR A 232 20.63 5.72 -5.69
CA THR A 232 21.70 5.27 -4.80
C THR A 232 22.67 6.42 -4.55
N ILE A 233 23.05 6.62 -3.29
CA ILE A 233 24.06 7.58 -2.88
C ILE A 233 25.13 6.90 -2.03
N THR A 234 26.39 7.22 -2.28
CA THR A 234 27.53 6.75 -1.50
C THR A 234 27.96 7.84 -0.52
N ARG A 235 28.22 7.45 0.73
CA ARG A 235 28.71 8.37 1.76
C ARG A 235 30.15 8.80 1.48
N THR A 236 30.40 10.10 1.51
CA THR A 236 31.70 10.74 1.34
C THR A 236 32.02 11.61 2.58
N SER A 237 33.16 12.31 2.56
CA SER A 237 33.47 13.33 3.58
C SER A 237 32.57 14.55 3.48
N ASP A 238 32.04 14.81 2.27
CA ASP A 238 31.42 16.08 1.93
C ASP A 238 29.90 16.01 2.06
N ASN A 239 29.31 14.80 2.01
CA ASN A 239 27.86 14.59 2.03
C ASN A 239 27.32 13.90 3.30
N GLY A 240 28.09 13.89 4.38
CA GLY A 240 27.75 13.10 5.57
C GLY A 240 26.40 13.48 6.21
N THR A 241 26.06 14.77 6.22
CA THR A 241 24.86 15.27 6.91
C THR A 241 23.60 14.86 6.15
N GLU A 242 23.53 15.17 4.85
CA GLU A 242 22.42 14.80 4.00
C GLU A 242 22.30 13.28 3.89
N TYR A 243 23.41 12.55 3.81
CA TYR A 243 23.41 11.08 3.78
C TYR A 243 22.77 10.49 5.05
N ASP A 244 23.10 11.02 6.22
CA ASP A 244 22.58 10.55 7.50
C ASP A 244 21.09 10.92 7.67
N LEU A 245 20.60 11.98 7.01
CA LEU A 245 19.18 12.37 6.97
C LEU A 245 18.32 11.53 6.02
N LEU A 246 18.91 10.77 5.10
CA LEU A 246 18.16 9.83 4.24
C LEU A 246 17.75 8.60 5.04
N VAL A 247 16.62 8.70 5.73
CA VAL A 247 15.98 7.64 6.53
C VAL A 247 14.49 7.61 6.22
N ASN A 248 13.84 6.49 6.51
CA ASN A 248 12.39 6.34 6.31
C ASN A 248 11.60 7.48 6.98
N ASP A 249 10.48 7.86 6.36
CA ASP A 249 9.55 8.92 6.75
C ASP A 249 10.09 10.36 6.66
N ASN A 250 11.40 10.55 6.43
CA ASN A 250 11.92 11.85 6.07
C ASN A 250 11.47 12.27 4.66
N ILE A 251 11.51 13.57 4.44
CA ILE A 251 10.91 14.22 3.29
C ILE A 251 11.98 14.52 2.26
N LEU A 252 11.69 14.25 0.99
CA LEU A 252 12.47 14.74 -0.14
C LEU A 252 11.67 15.82 -0.88
N TYR A 253 12.36 16.89 -1.28
CA TYR A 253 11.85 17.90 -2.20
C TYR A 253 12.65 17.85 -3.49
N LEU A 254 11.98 17.58 -4.60
CA LEU A 254 12.60 17.42 -5.90
C LEU A 254 12.01 18.42 -6.90
N ASP A 255 12.88 19.12 -7.62
CA ASP A 255 12.46 19.87 -8.79
C ASP A 255 12.32 18.94 -9.99
N GLU A 256 11.09 18.74 -10.44
CA GLU A 256 10.77 17.93 -11.61
C GLU A 256 10.74 18.77 -12.89
N LYS A 257 10.57 18.11 -14.05
CA LYS A 257 10.46 18.82 -15.32
C LYS A 257 9.28 19.82 -15.36
N LYS A 258 8.15 19.47 -14.73
CA LYS A 258 6.90 20.25 -14.81
C LYS A 258 6.62 21.10 -13.57
N PHE A 259 6.93 20.57 -12.39
CA PHE A 259 6.65 21.22 -11.12
C PHE A 259 7.90 21.24 -10.24
N ASN A 260 8.17 22.39 -9.64
CA ASN A 260 9.29 22.53 -8.69
C ASN A 260 8.85 22.08 -7.29
N HIS A 261 9.82 21.75 -6.44
CA HIS A 261 9.63 21.40 -5.03
C HIS A 261 8.55 20.33 -4.80
N GLN A 262 8.49 19.31 -5.63
CA GLN A 262 7.57 18.19 -5.44
C GLN A 262 7.99 17.39 -4.21
N LYS A 263 7.02 17.13 -3.34
CA LYS A 263 7.21 16.52 -2.03
C LYS A 263 7.06 15.01 -2.11
N TYR A 264 8.08 14.31 -1.62
CA TYR A 264 8.17 12.86 -1.55
C TYR A 264 8.46 12.43 -0.10
N PHE A 265 8.04 11.24 0.28
CA PHE A 265 8.39 10.62 1.57
C PHE A 265 9.23 9.38 1.30
N ILE A 266 10.35 9.25 2.00
CA ILE A 266 11.22 8.08 1.91
C ILE A 266 10.47 6.88 2.49
N THR A 267 10.16 5.90 1.64
CA THR A 267 9.43 4.69 2.02
C THR A 267 10.37 3.55 2.35
N ASP A 268 11.51 3.46 1.65
CA ASP A 268 12.45 2.35 1.79
C ASP A 268 13.90 2.82 1.74
N ILE A 269 14.73 2.18 2.56
CA ILE A 269 16.18 2.36 2.61
C ILE A 269 16.83 0.99 2.61
N GLU A 270 17.73 0.76 1.66
CA GLU A 270 18.64 -0.38 1.64
C GLU A 270 20.07 0.12 1.83
N ILE A 271 20.73 -0.34 2.89
CA ILE A 271 22.12 0.02 3.21
C ILE A 271 23.05 -1.08 2.72
N ASN A 272 24.03 -0.72 1.91
CA ASN A 272 25.07 -1.63 1.44
C ASN A 272 26.46 -1.11 1.88
N GLN A 273 27.30 -2.03 2.39
CA GLN A 273 28.66 -1.75 2.84
C GLN A 273 29.67 -2.73 2.21
N GLU A 274 30.30 -2.31 1.12
CA GLU A 274 31.40 -3.03 0.46
C GLU A 274 32.54 -2.05 0.14
N GLY A 275 33.47 -1.86 1.09
CA GLY A 275 34.57 -0.89 0.99
C GLY A 275 34.14 0.59 1.10
N THR A 276 32.94 0.91 0.64
CA THR A 276 32.24 2.19 0.83
C THR A 276 30.86 1.93 1.44
N LEU A 277 30.27 2.95 2.08
CA LEU A 277 28.93 2.88 2.64
C LEU A 277 27.96 3.56 1.68
N SER A 278 26.91 2.87 1.23
CA SER A 278 25.93 3.38 0.27
C SER A 278 24.50 3.10 0.73
N LYS A 279 23.58 3.96 0.31
CA LYS A 279 22.14 3.84 0.54
C LYS A 279 21.45 3.83 -0.81
N LYS A 280 20.62 2.83 -1.05
CA LYS A 280 19.56 2.89 -2.05
C LYS A 280 18.30 3.42 -1.36
N VAL A 281 17.73 4.48 -1.90
CA VAL A 281 16.61 5.24 -1.35
C VAL A 281 15.45 5.14 -2.32
N THR A 282 14.28 4.71 -1.82
CA THR A 282 13.02 4.77 -2.55
C THR A 282 12.08 5.73 -1.82
N ALA A 283 11.40 6.59 -2.57
CA ALA A 283 10.43 7.52 -2.02
C ALA A 283 9.22 7.68 -2.93
N SER A 284 8.04 7.75 -2.32
CA SER A 284 6.77 7.93 -3.03
C SER A 284 6.27 9.36 -2.86
N HIS A 285 5.61 9.88 -3.90
CA HIS A 285 5.08 11.25 -3.88
C HIS A 285 3.99 11.42 -2.82
N VAL A 286 3.86 12.62 -2.27
CA VAL A 286 2.93 12.96 -1.18
C VAL A 286 1.48 12.58 -1.49
N TYR A 287 1.07 12.63 -2.76
CA TYR A 287 -0.24 12.15 -3.22
C TYR A 287 -0.47 10.68 -2.83
N VAL A 288 0.46 9.79 -3.18
CA VAL A 288 0.38 8.35 -2.91
C VAL A 288 0.44 8.07 -1.41
N VAL A 289 1.39 8.71 -0.72
CA VAL A 289 1.58 8.53 0.73
C VAL A 289 0.35 9.00 1.51
N THR A 290 -0.25 10.12 1.11
CA THR A 290 -1.49 10.62 1.74
C THR A 290 -2.63 9.62 1.58
N LEU A 291 -2.81 9.06 0.38
CA LEU A 291 -3.88 8.12 0.09
C LEU A 291 -3.67 6.73 0.73
N ASN A 292 -2.43 6.26 0.81
CA ASN A 292 -2.09 5.01 1.49
C ASN A 292 -2.32 5.08 3.02
N ASN A 293 -2.22 6.28 3.60
CA ASN A 293 -2.44 6.51 5.03
C ASN A 293 -3.85 7.07 5.34
N HIS A 294 -4.75 7.09 4.35
CA HIS A 294 -6.11 7.59 4.52
C HIS A 294 -7.12 6.46 4.29
N TYR A 295 -7.72 5.95 5.36
CA TYR A 295 -8.78 4.95 5.29
C TYR A 295 -10.16 5.63 5.29
N VAL A 296 -11.01 5.29 4.32
CA VAL A 296 -12.37 5.83 4.22
C VAL A 296 -13.34 4.79 4.75
N GLU A 297 -13.77 4.94 6.01
CA GLU A 297 -14.66 3.99 6.69
C GLU A 297 -16.10 4.00 6.15
N ASP A 298 -16.59 5.19 5.79
CA ASP A 298 -17.95 5.35 5.26
C ASP A 298 -18.10 4.63 3.92
N THR A 299 -19.32 4.21 3.59
CA THR A 299 -19.66 3.67 2.26
C THR A 299 -20.81 4.44 1.62
N ILE A 300 -20.79 4.57 0.29
CA ILE A 300 -21.85 5.20 -0.51
C ILE A 300 -22.35 4.27 -1.61
N SER A 301 -23.63 4.39 -1.94
CA SER A 301 -24.27 3.67 -3.05
C SER A 301 -25.21 4.61 -3.80
N GLY A 302 -25.22 4.51 -5.13
CA GLY A 302 -26.00 5.39 -6.01
C GLY A 302 -25.25 5.71 -7.29
N THR A 303 -25.82 6.61 -8.09
CA THR A 303 -25.15 7.13 -9.29
C THR A 303 -24.51 8.46 -8.95
N PHE A 304 -23.19 8.55 -9.11
CA PHE A 304 -22.41 9.71 -8.66
C PHE A 304 -21.61 10.35 -9.80
N THR A 305 -21.34 11.65 -9.67
CA THR A 305 -20.39 12.36 -10.54
C THR A 305 -18.97 12.15 -10.02
N VAL A 306 -17.96 12.38 -10.88
CA VAL A 306 -16.55 12.35 -10.46
C VAL A 306 -16.31 13.24 -9.25
N ARG A 307 -16.86 14.46 -9.26
CA ARG A 307 -16.79 15.41 -8.14
C ARG A 307 -17.21 14.77 -6.83
N LYS A 308 -18.39 14.14 -6.82
CA LYS A 308 -18.92 13.51 -5.60
C LYS A 308 -18.02 12.39 -5.07
N MET A 309 -17.36 11.66 -5.98
CA MET A 309 -16.41 10.60 -5.61
C MET A 309 -15.11 11.19 -5.04
N LEU A 310 -14.53 12.20 -5.69
CA LEU A 310 -13.32 12.88 -5.20
C LEU A 310 -13.57 13.58 -3.86
N ASP A 311 -14.73 14.24 -3.71
CA ASP A 311 -15.15 14.86 -2.45
C ASP A 311 -15.23 13.82 -1.32
N PHE A 312 -15.70 12.62 -1.64
CA PHE A 312 -15.82 11.53 -0.70
C PHE A 312 -14.46 10.96 -0.28
N VAL A 313 -13.57 10.67 -1.24
CA VAL A 313 -12.26 10.05 -0.99
C VAL A 313 -11.24 11.02 -0.38
N PHE A 314 -11.30 12.31 -0.71
CA PHE A 314 -10.32 13.28 -0.18
C PHE A 314 -10.75 13.93 1.13
N LYS A 315 -11.94 13.62 1.65
CA LYS A 315 -12.46 14.18 2.90
C LYS A 315 -11.51 13.86 4.07
N GLY A 316 -11.13 14.86 4.85
CA GLY A 316 -10.17 14.68 5.95
C GLY A 316 -8.70 14.71 5.49
N THR A 317 -8.42 14.89 4.20
CA THR A 317 -7.06 15.04 3.67
C THR A 317 -6.76 16.48 3.25
N LYS A 318 -5.47 16.76 3.00
CA LYS A 318 -5.01 18.01 2.38
C LYS A 318 -5.19 18.03 0.86
N LEU A 319 -5.56 16.91 0.24
CA LEU A 319 -5.71 16.82 -1.21
C LEU A 319 -6.87 17.68 -1.70
N ARG A 320 -6.64 18.36 -2.82
CA ARG A 320 -7.61 19.19 -3.54
C ARG A 320 -7.50 18.86 -5.02
N TYR A 321 -8.60 18.97 -5.75
CA TYR A 321 -8.61 18.66 -7.18
C TYR A 321 -8.99 19.88 -8.03
N ILE A 322 -8.58 19.86 -9.30
CA ILE A 322 -9.00 20.80 -10.33
C ILE A 322 -9.38 20.03 -11.59
N PHE A 323 -10.56 20.31 -12.14
CA PHE A 323 -10.98 19.74 -13.41
C PHE A 323 -10.36 20.51 -14.58
N MET A 324 -9.67 19.79 -15.46
CA MET A 324 -9.03 20.35 -16.65
C MET A 324 -9.95 20.31 -17.87
N ASP A 325 -10.95 19.44 -17.83
CA ASP A 325 -12.08 19.37 -18.75
C ASP A 325 -13.36 19.80 -18.02
N LYS A 326 -14.42 20.16 -18.74
CA LYS A 326 -15.69 20.49 -18.07
C LYS A 326 -16.24 19.25 -17.37
N GLU A 327 -16.71 19.40 -16.13
CA GLU A 327 -17.29 18.28 -15.37
C GLU A 327 -18.41 17.54 -16.14
N SER A 328 -19.19 18.26 -16.96
CA SER A 328 -20.24 17.68 -17.80
C SER A 328 -19.73 16.68 -18.85
N GLU A 329 -18.43 16.66 -19.14
CA GLU A 329 -17.82 15.72 -20.08
C GLU A 329 -17.55 14.36 -19.44
N PHE A 330 -17.57 14.28 -18.11
CA PHE A 330 -17.45 13.05 -17.36
C PHE A 330 -18.84 12.44 -17.15
N SER A 331 -18.97 11.14 -17.44
CA SER A 331 -20.23 10.42 -17.19
C SER A 331 -20.38 10.09 -15.71
N SER A 332 -21.60 10.11 -15.20
CA SER A 332 -21.88 9.57 -13.87
C SER A 332 -21.82 8.04 -13.88
N VAL A 333 -21.33 7.43 -12.81
CA VAL A 333 -21.18 5.98 -12.69
C VAL A 333 -22.02 5.49 -11.50
N GLU A 334 -22.69 4.34 -11.68
CA GLU A 334 -23.37 3.65 -10.58
C GLU A 334 -22.34 2.93 -9.71
N GLN A 335 -22.37 3.23 -8.42
CA GLN A 335 -21.49 2.71 -7.38
C GLN A 335 -22.33 1.96 -6.34
N GLU A 336 -21.83 0.82 -5.86
CA GLU A 336 -22.45 0.04 -4.79
C GLU A 336 -21.44 -0.23 -3.67
N ASN A 337 -21.78 0.21 -2.45
CA ASN A 337 -20.94 0.15 -1.25
C ASN A 337 -19.49 0.62 -1.48
N PHE A 338 -19.32 1.71 -2.25
CA PHE A 338 -18.01 2.31 -2.49
C PHE A 338 -17.49 2.97 -1.20
N GLY A 339 -16.30 2.61 -0.76
CA GLY A 339 -15.72 2.98 0.53
C GLY A 339 -15.09 1.76 1.22
N ASP A 340 -14.91 1.83 2.53
CA ASP A 340 -14.31 0.77 3.37
C ASP A 340 -12.94 0.28 2.85
N LYS A 341 -12.11 1.22 2.38
CA LYS A 341 -10.78 0.96 1.81
C LYS A 341 -9.84 2.14 2.02
N PHE A 342 -8.55 1.92 1.76
CA PHE A 342 -7.59 3.01 1.66
C PHE A 342 -7.86 3.87 0.43
N GLY A 343 -7.61 5.16 0.56
CA GLY A 343 -7.84 6.16 -0.48
C GLY A 343 -7.14 5.83 -1.80
N ASN A 344 -6.00 5.11 -1.75
CA ASN A 344 -5.26 4.72 -2.95
C ASN A 344 -6.04 3.69 -3.78
N GLU A 345 -6.62 2.68 -3.12
CA GLU A 345 -7.48 1.68 -3.79
C GLU A 345 -8.75 2.33 -4.34
N LEU A 346 -9.34 3.26 -3.58
CA LEU A 346 -10.54 3.99 -4.01
C LEU A 346 -10.25 4.91 -5.19
N MET A 347 -9.07 5.53 -5.24
CA MET A 347 -8.63 6.34 -6.38
C MET A 347 -8.36 5.48 -7.62
N ASP A 348 -7.79 4.28 -7.47
CA ASP A 348 -7.63 3.33 -8.58
C ASP A 348 -9.00 2.95 -9.17
N GLU A 349 -9.99 2.67 -8.31
CA GLU A 349 -11.38 2.43 -8.75
C GLU A 349 -11.98 3.64 -9.47
N ILE A 350 -11.78 4.86 -8.95
CA ILE A 350 -12.29 6.10 -9.59
C ILE A 350 -11.63 6.32 -10.96
N VAL A 351 -10.31 6.17 -11.05
CA VAL A 351 -9.55 6.32 -12.30
C VAL A 351 -10.05 5.34 -13.36
N GLU A 352 -10.24 4.07 -12.99
CA GLU A 352 -10.77 3.06 -13.90
C GLU A 352 -12.24 3.31 -14.27
N ASP A 353 -13.08 3.63 -13.28
CA ASP A 353 -14.52 3.70 -13.49
C ASP A 353 -14.95 4.87 -14.36
N TYR A 354 -14.29 6.00 -14.17
CA TYR A 354 -14.57 7.24 -14.89
C TYR A 354 -13.61 7.47 -16.07
N GLY A 355 -12.59 6.62 -16.24
CA GLY A 355 -11.57 6.74 -17.28
C GLY A 355 -10.79 8.04 -17.13
N LEU A 356 -10.41 8.38 -15.90
CA LEU A 356 -9.69 9.62 -15.59
C LEU A 356 -8.21 9.44 -15.84
N GLU A 357 -7.55 10.58 -15.98
CA GLU A 357 -6.10 10.67 -15.92
C GLU A 357 -5.73 11.83 -15.03
N LEU A 358 -4.69 11.63 -14.23
CA LEU A 358 -4.31 12.52 -13.16
C LEU A 358 -2.87 12.99 -13.34
N ASP A 359 -2.66 14.26 -13.02
CA ASP A 359 -1.33 14.80 -12.79
C ASP A 359 -1.33 15.47 -11.42
N VAL A 360 -0.20 15.44 -10.72
CA VAL A 360 -0.15 15.89 -9.33
C VAL A 360 0.95 16.92 -9.13
N ASP A 361 0.58 17.98 -8.42
CA ASP A 361 1.47 18.99 -7.89
C ASP A 361 1.28 19.02 -6.37
N ASN A 362 2.09 18.23 -5.67
CA ASN A 362 1.96 18.03 -4.23
C ASN A 362 0.53 17.61 -3.83
N TYR A 363 -0.21 18.50 -3.16
CA TYR A 363 -1.57 18.27 -2.69
C TYR A 363 -2.65 18.66 -3.71
N LYS A 364 -2.26 19.18 -4.87
CA LYS A 364 -3.17 19.55 -5.97
C LYS A 364 -3.19 18.44 -7.02
N VAL A 365 -4.38 17.94 -7.30
CA VAL A 365 -4.65 16.87 -8.27
C VAL A 365 -5.35 17.45 -9.50
N TYR A 366 -4.68 17.46 -10.63
CA TYR A 366 -5.25 17.85 -11.91
C TYR A 366 -5.99 16.66 -12.52
N VAL A 367 -7.29 16.81 -12.75
CA VAL A 367 -8.18 15.76 -13.24
C VAL A 367 -8.52 16.00 -14.70
N TYR A 368 -8.10 15.07 -15.55
CA TYR A 368 -8.36 15.08 -16.99
C TYR A 368 -9.31 13.93 -17.34
N LYS A 369 -10.16 14.15 -18.34
CA LYS A 369 -10.83 13.06 -19.06
C LYS A 369 -9.85 12.36 -19.98
N LYS A 370 -8.95 13.12 -20.59
CA LYS A 370 -7.84 12.63 -21.39
C LYS A 370 -6.80 13.73 -21.52
N MET A 371 -5.64 13.55 -20.90
CA MET A 371 -4.53 14.50 -20.96
C MET A 371 -3.71 14.30 -22.24
N GLY A 372 -2.88 15.31 -22.52
CA GLY A 372 -1.92 15.30 -23.63
C GLY A 372 -2.51 15.71 -24.98
N LYS A 373 -1.62 15.81 -25.96
CA LYS A 373 -1.89 16.20 -27.34
C LYS A 373 -1.22 15.22 -28.29
N ARG A 374 -1.57 15.31 -29.57
CA ARG A 374 -0.79 14.64 -30.61
C ARG A 374 0.49 15.44 -30.86
N ILE A 375 1.62 14.76 -30.78
CA ILE A 375 2.92 15.34 -31.05
C ILE A 375 3.26 15.13 -32.52
N ASN A 376 3.66 16.20 -33.19
CA ASN A 376 4.06 16.16 -34.60
C ASN A 376 5.54 15.74 -34.73
N HIS A 377 5.89 14.66 -34.04
CA HIS A 377 7.24 14.12 -33.95
C HIS A 377 7.17 12.60 -34.01
N THR A 378 8.03 12.01 -34.84
CA THR A 378 8.14 10.56 -34.98
C THR A 378 9.31 10.05 -34.15
N LEU A 379 9.06 9.01 -33.35
CA LEU A 379 10.10 8.19 -32.76
C LEU A 379 10.53 7.13 -33.78
N ASP A 380 11.75 7.21 -34.26
CA ASP A 380 12.28 6.45 -35.39
C ASP A 380 13.58 5.74 -35.00
N THR A 381 13.64 4.41 -35.19
CA THR A 381 14.81 3.60 -34.84
C THR A 381 16.10 4.00 -35.54
N ARG A 382 16.00 4.75 -36.64
CA ARG A 382 17.15 5.22 -37.42
C ARG A 382 17.71 6.55 -36.89
N TYR A 383 17.03 7.21 -35.96
CA TYR A 383 17.35 8.57 -35.53
C TYR A 383 17.35 8.76 -34.01
N ASN A 384 16.18 8.83 -33.38
CA ASN A 384 15.95 9.29 -32.00
C ASN A 384 15.41 8.20 -31.07
N MET A 385 15.26 6.97 -31.58
CA MET A 385 14.72 5.83 -30.84
C MET A 385 15.65 4.61 -30.96
N PRO A 386 16.88 4.63 -30.40
CA PRO A 386 17.84 3.55 -30.59
C PRO A 386 17.35 2.16 -30.14
N GLY A 387 16.39 2.10 -29.22
CA GLY A 387 15.83 0.86 -28.67
C GLY A 387 14.30 0.89 -28.61
N ILE A 388 13.69 -0.24 -28.94
CA ILE A 388 12.25 -0.50 -28.75
C ILE A 388 12.04 -1.95 -28.33
N THR A 389 11.29 -2.15 -27.25
CA THR A 389 10.85 -3.45 -26.76
C THR A 389 9.35 -3.53 -26.82
N ILE A 390 8.80 -4.50 -27.55
CA ILE A 390 7.34 -4.71 -27.65
C ILE A 390 7.00 -6.05 -27.00
N LYS A 391 6.33 -5.99 -25.86
CA LYS A 391 5.83 -7.17 -25.14
C LYS A 391 4.33 -7.28 -25.38
N THR A 392 3.90 -8.41 -25.95
CA THR A 392 2.48 -8.73 -26.10
C THR A 392 2.16 -10.00 -25.34
N SER A 393 1.25 -9.90 -24.37
CA SER A 393 0.82 -11.03 -23.57
C SER A 393 -0.65 -11.31 -23.79
N SER A 394 -0.95 -12.57 -24.09
CA SER A 394 -2.33 -13.07 -24.02
C SER A 394 -2.62 -13.71 -22.65
N GLN A 395 -1.67 -13.72 -21.72
CA GLN A 395 -1.91 -14.20 -20.37
C GLN A 395 -2.93 -13.29 -19.68
N GLY A 396 -3.92 -13.87 -19.01
CA GLY A 396 -5.00 -13.11 -18.37
C GLY A 396 -6.18 -12.73 -19.26
N CYS A 397 -6.10 -12.84 -20.60
CA CYS A 397 -7.29 -12.56 -21.41
C CYS A 397 -8.39 -13.60 -21.16
N SER A 398 -9.64 -13.14 -21.23
CA SER A 398 -10.81 -13.95 -20.98
C SER A 398 -11.93 -13.54 -21.94
N THR A 399 -12.78 -14.50 -22.29
CA THR A 399 -13.97 -14.27 -23.13
C THR A 399 -15.25 -14.38 -22.31
N ARG A 400 -15.19 -14.91 -21.09
CA ARG A 400 -16.31 -15.03 -20.18
C ARG A 400 -15.88 -15.14 -18.73
N ALA A 401 -16.77 -14.75 -17.82
CA ALA A 401 -16.58 -14.88 -16.37
C ALA A 401 -17.93 -15.07 -15.68
N ARG A 402 -17.92 -15.72 -14.51
CA ARG A 402 -19.07 -15.78 -13.60
C ARG A 402 -18.92 -14.73 -12.51
N GLY A 403 -20.01 -14.03 -12.21
CA GLY A 403 -20.10 -13.07 -11.12
C GLY A 403 -20.96 -13.59 -9.97
N TYR A 404 -20.49 -13.40 -8.74
CA TYR A 404 -21.17 -13.72 -7.50
C TYR A 404 -21.20 -12.46 -6.63
N GLY A 405 -22.40 -11.97 -6.34
CA GLY A 405 -22.58 -10.77 -5.52
C GLY A 405 -22.63 -11.09 -4.02
N ALA A 406 -23.28 -10.19 -3.27
CA ALA A 406 -23.55 -10.35 -1.84
C ALA A 406 -24.24 -11.68 -1.53
N ILE A 407 -23.82 -12.29 -0.42
CA ILE A 407 -24.44 -13.48 0.16
C ILE A 407 -25.63 -13.04 1.03
N LYS A 408 -26.73 -13.80 1.02
CA LYS A 408 -27.89 -13.51 1.89
C LYS A 408 -27.56 -13.74 3.36
N GLU A 409 -28.13 -12.93 4.23
CA GLU A 409 -28.09 -13.16 5.68
C GLU A 409 -28.64 -14.56 6.01
N ASN A 410 -27.92 -15.30 6.87
CA ASN A 410 -28.17 -16.70 7.25
C ASN A 410 -27.90 -17.76 6.16
N SER A 411 -27.18 -17.42 5.10
CA SER A 411 -26.68 -18.39 4.11
C SER A 411 -25.75 -19.42 4.77
N SER A 412 -25.84 -20.66 4.28
CA SER A 412 -24.92 -21.74 4.65
C SER A 412 -23.48 -21.41 4.22
N THR A 413 -22.51 -21.78 5.06
CA THR A 413 -21.07 -21.73 4.75
C THR A 413 -20.64 -22.83 3.78
N ASP A 414 -21.48 -23.86 3.57
CA ASP A 414 -21.31 -24.83 2.48
C ASP A 414 -21.52 -24.15 1.12
N SER A 415 -20.46 -24.09 0.30
CA SER A 415 -20.43 -23.45 -1.01
C SER A 415 -21.46 -23.98 -2.00
N LYS A 416 -21.96 -25.21 -1.81
CA LYS A 416 -23.03 -25.80 -2.63
C LYS A 416 -24.43 -25.33 -2.23
N LYS A 417 -24.57 -24.72 -1.06
CA LYS A 417 -25.82 -24.24 -0.47
C LYS A 417 -25.80 -22.73 -0.18
N THR A 418 -24.76 -22.03 -0.62
CA THR A 418 -24.65 -20.58 -0.46
C THR A 418 -25.74 -19.89 -1.26
N GLU A 419 -26.52 -19.06 -0.60
CA GLU A 419 -27.55 -18.25 -1.23
C GLU A 419 -27.05 -16.82 -1.45
N TYR A 420 -27.21 -16.31 -2.66
CA TYR A 420 -26.80 -14.97 -3.05
C TYR A 420 -28.01 -14.05 -3.18
N VAL A 421 -27.80 -12.74 -2.98
CA VAL A 421 -28.84 -11.71 -3.09
C VAL A 421 -29.46 -11.69 -4.49
N PHE A 422 -28.68 -12.02 -5.52
CA PHE A 422 -29.16 -12.35 -6.87
C PHE A 422 -28.45 -13.61 -7.40
N ALA A 423 -29.05 -14.28 -8.38
CA ALA A 423 -28.47 -15.50 -8.94
C ALA A 423 -27.12 -15.21 -9.62
N PRO A 424 -26.07 -16.03 -9.42
CA PRO A 424 -24.78 -15.81 -10.06
C PRO A 424 -24.88 -15.65 -11.58
N VAL A 425 -24.26 -14.60 -12.11
CA VAL A 425 -24.43 -14.17 -13.51
C VAL A 425 -23.28 -14.70 -14.34
N LEU A 426 -23.55 -15.11 -15.58
CA LEU A 426 -22.53 -15.43 -16.57
C LEU A 426 -22.49 -14.30 -17.61
N TYR A 427 -21.36 -13.61 -17.69
CA TYR A 427 -21.09 -12.70 -18.80
C TYR A 427 -20.27 -13.43 -19.88
N LYS A 428 -20.67 -13.27 -21.13
CA LYS A 428 -19.92 -13.71 -22.32
C LYS A 428 -19.66 -12.51 -23.21
N HIS A 429 -18.41 -12.32 -23.59
CA HIS A 429 -18.03 -11.27 -24.52
C HIS A 429 -18.73 -11.51 -25.88
N PRO A 430 -19.31 -10.48 -26.52
CA PRO A 430 -20.05 -10.63 -27.78
C PRO A 430 -19.26 -11.30 -28.91
N ASP A 431 -17.95 -11.06 -28.93
CA ASP A 431 -17.02 -11.59 -29.93
C ASP A 431 -16.29 -12.87 -29.52
N GLU A 432 -16.74 -13.58 -28.48
CA GLU A 432 -16.06 -14.76 -27.93
C GLU A 432 -15.64 -15.79 -28.99
N ASP A 433 -16.48 -16.03 -30.01
CA ASP A 433 -16.20 -17.00 -31.07
C ASP A 433 -14.91 -16.67 -31.86
N LYS A 434 -14.45 -15.41 -31.81
CA LYS A 434 -13.20 -14.96 -32.45
C LYS A 434 -11.95 -15.24 -31.60
N PHE A 435 -12.10 -15.63 -30.34
CA PHE A 435 -11.02 -15.76 -29.35
C PHE A 435 -10.88 -17.17 -28.76
N LEU A 436 -11.51 -18.16 -29.38
CA LEU A 436 -11.45 -19.54 -28.93
C LEU A 436 -10.04 -20.12 -29.07
N ILE A 437 -9.60 -20.85 -28.05
CA ILE A 437 -8.36 -21.66 -28.09
C ILE A 437 -8.79 -23.11 -28.26
N ASP A 438 -8.41 -23.72 -29.38
CA ASP A 438 -8.84 -25.09 -29.73
C ASP A 438 -10.37 -25.26 -29.72
N GLY A 439 -11.09 -24.23 -30.19
CA GLY A 439 -12.56 -24.21 -30.17
C GLY A 439 -13.18 -24.01 -28.77
N MET A 440 -12.37 -23.81 -27.73
CA MET A 440 -12.84 -23.62 -26.35
C MET A 440 -12.75 -22.14 -25.92
N PRO A 441 -13.72 -21.67 -25.11
CA PRO A 441 -13.72 -20.32 -24.56
C PRO A 441 -12.65 -20.15 -23.48
N ARG A 442 -12.31 -18.89 -23.20
CA ARG A 442 -11.31 -18.54 -22.18
C ARG A 442 -12.01 -18.01 -20.93
N TRP A 443 -11.91 -18.76 -19.83
CA TRP A 443 -12.52 -18.36 -18.57
C TRP A 443 -11.59 -17.43 -17.78
N ALA A 444 -12.14 -16.32 -17.28
CA ALA A 444 -11.54 -15.61 -16.15
C ALA A 444 -11.85 -16.34 -14.84
N GLU A 445 -11.09 -16.01 -13.79
CA GLU A 445 -11.49 -16.34 -12.43
C GLU A 445 -12.88 -15.76 -12.14
N PRO A 446 -13.71 -16.43 -11.33
CA PRO A 446 -15.00 -15.86 -10.97
C PRO A 446 -14.85 -14.56 -10.18
N LEU A 447 -15.55 -13.51 -10.60
CA LEU A 447 -15.64 -12.27 -9.84
C LEU A 447 -16.56 -12.50 -8.64
N ARG A 448 -16.02 -12.44 -7.42
CA ARG A 448 -16.77 -12.59 -6.17
C ARG A 448 -16.61 -11.33 -5.36
N ASP A 449 -17.68 -10.59 -5.19
CA ASP A 449 -17.61 -9.29 -4.54
C ASP A 449 -18.95 -8.96 -3.88
N GLU A 450 -18.92 -8.92 -2.54
CA GLU A 450 -20.11 -8.67 -1.72
C GLU A 450 -20.62 -7.23 -1.85
N LYS A 451 -19.86 -6.33 -2.48
CA LYS A 451 -20.32 -4.95 -2.75
C LYS A 451 -21.52 -4.93 -3.69
N TYR A 452 -21.63 -5.89 -4.60
CA TYR A 452 -22.73 -5.94 -5.56
C TYR A 452 -23.95 -6.63 -4.94
N LYS A 453 -25.02 -5.86 -4.77
CA LYS A 453 -26.35 -6.32 -4.33
C LYS A 453 -27.36 -6.37 -5.49
N LYS A 454 -27.01 -5.81 -6.66
CA LYS A 454 -27.82 -5.90 -7.88
C LYS A 454 -27.14 -6.66 -9.01
N GLU A 455 -27.94 -7.41 -9.76
CA GLU A 455 -27.50 -8.17 -10.94
C GLU A 455 -26.91 -7.26 -12.03
N SER A 456 -27.54 -6.11 -12.28
CA SER A 456 -27.11 -5.14 -13.30
C SER A 456 -25.71 -4.59 -13.04
N SER A 457 -25.42 -4.29 -11.78
CA SER A 457 -24.13 -3.72 -11.35
C SER A 457 -23.02 -4.76 -11.47
N MET A 458 -23.29 -6.01 -11.08
CA MET A 458 -22.39 -7.14 -11.31
C MET A 458 -22.14 -7.38 -12.81
N LEU A 459 -23.17 -7.28 -13.66
CA LEU A 459 -23.00 -7.44 -15.11
C LEU A 459 -22.13 -6.32 -15.71
N ALA A 460 -22.28 -5.08 -15.22
CA ALA A 460 -21.44 -3.97 -15.62
C ALA A 460 -19.98 -4.19 -15.22
N ALA A 461 -19.72 -4.67 -14.01
CA ALA A 461 -18.39 -5.04 -13.54
C ALA A 461 -17.77 -6.17 -14.37
N LEU A 462 -18.52 -7.24 -14.63
CA LEU A 462 -18.07 -8.35 -15.48
C LEU A 462 -17.72 -7.90 -16.90
N LYS A 463 -18.43 -6.92 -17.45
CA LYS A 463 -18.14 -6.35 -18.79
C LYS A 463 -16.79 -5.62 -18.83
N LYS A 464 -16.35 -5.01 -17.73
CA LYS A 464 -15.01 -4.41 -17.60
C LYS A 464 -13.94 -5.47 -17.34
N TYR A 465 -14.25 -6.42 -16.46
CA TYR A 465 -13.35 -7.49 -16.03
C TYR A 465 -12.99 -8.49 -17.15
N VAL A 466 -13.95 -8.84 -18.02
CA VAL A 466 -13.71 -9.75 -19.14
C VAL A 466 -13.09 -9.01 -20.31
N ASN A 467 -11.81 -9.27 -20.55
CA ASN A 467 -11.03 -8.67 -21.63
C ASN A 467 -10.42 -9.76 -22.54
N PRO A 468 -10.92 -9.95 -23.77
CA PRO A 468 -10.37 -10.94 -24.69
C PRO A 468 -9.10 -10.47 -25.41
N TYR A 469 -8.75 -9.19 -25.30
CA TYR A 469 -7.67 -8.58 -26.05
C TYR A 469 -6.32 -8.78 -25.36
N PRO A 470 -5.27 -9.22 -26.10
CA PRO A 470 -3.91 -9.22 -25.59
C PRO A 470 -3.49 -7.83 -25.12
N GLN A 471 -2.76 -7.77 -24.02
CA GLN A 471 -2.14 -6.54 -23.56
C GLN A 471 -0.80 -6.37 -24.27
N THR A 472 -0.60 -5.18 -24.84
CA THR A 472 0.67 -4.79 -25.49
C THR A 472 1.27 -3.63 -24.73
N GLU A 473 2.50 -3.85 -24.28
CA GLU A 473 3.37 -2.89 -23.62
C GLU A 473 4.55 -2.63 -24.55
N ILE A 474 4.84 -1.36 -24.78
CA ILE A 474 5.92 -0.89 -25.64
C ILE A 474 6.80 0.00 -24.78
N GLU A 475 8.04 -0.41 -24.62
CA GLU A 475 9.08 0.35 -23.94
C GLU A 475 10.04 0.88 -25.00
N VAL A 476 10.35 2.17 -24.91
CA VAL A 476 11.21 2.87 -25.86
C VAL A 476 12.32 3.58 -25.12
N ASP A 477 13.54 3.36 -25.59
CA ASP A 477 14.70 4.16 -25.23
C ASP A 477 14.73 5.39 -26.14
N TYR A 478 14.49 6.56 -25.58
CA TYR A 478 14.52 7.81 -26.34
C TYR A 478 15.87 8.52 -26.22
N GLU A 479 16.36 9.04 -27.34
CA GLU A 479 17.61 9.80 -27.39
C GLU A 479 17.38 11.21 -27.94
N TYR A 480 17.71 12.22 -27.13
CA TYR A 480 17.66 13.62 -27.54
C TYR A 480 18.70 13.90 -28.63
N ILE A 481 18.23 14.40 -29.78
CA ILE A 481 19.10 14.87 -30.86
C ILE A 481 19.32 16.37 -30.70
N TYR A 482 20.51 16.75 -30.24
CA TYR A 482 20.90 18.15 -30.07
C TYR A 482 21.39 18.80 -31.37
N GLU A 483 20.54 18.81 -32.40
CA GLU A 483 20.79 19.54 -33.64
C GLU A 483 20.08 20.92 -33.57
N PRO A 484 20.80 22.05 -33.64
CA PRO A 484 20.22 23.39 -33.47
C PRO A 484 19.04 23.72 -34.40
N LYS A 485 18.99 23.08 -35.57
CA LYS A 485 17.87 23.22 -36.53
C LYS A 485 16.64 22.42 -36.11
N LEU A 486 16.80 21.30 -35.41
CA LEU A 486 15.72 20.44 -34.92
C LEU A 486 15.13 20.97 -33.62
N LEU A 487 15.95 21.57 -32.74
CA LEU A 487 15.52 22.17 -31.46
C LEU A 487 14.43 23.25 -31.61
N LYS A 488 14.28 23.86 -32.80
CA LYS A 488 13.27 24.90 -33.08
C LYS A 488 11.94 24.36 -33.60
N ILE A 489 11.88 23.09 -33.97
CA ILE A 489 10.72 22.46 -34.63
C ILE A 489 10.24 21.20 -33.92
N GLN A 490 11.02 20.65 -32.99
CA GLN A 490 10.66 19.49 -32.22
C GLN A 490 9.82 19.91 -31.02
N ASP A 491 8.55 19.53 -31.02
CA ASP A 491 7.67 19.70 -29.88
C ASP A 491 8.18 18.83 -28.72
N ASP A 492 8.28 19.44 -27.53
CA ASP A 492 8.46 18.67 -26.31
C ASP A 492 7.21 17.81 -26.05
N PHE A 493 7.42 16.65 -25.45
CA PHE A 493 6.36 15.69 -25.15
C PHE A 493 6.35 15.31 -23.68
N TRP A 494 5.20 14.86 -23.23
CA TRP A 494 4.94 14.49 -21.85
C TRP A 494 4.01 13.28 -21.77
N LYS A 495 3.92 12.67 -20.59
CA LYS A 495 2.95 11.60 -20.35
C LYS A 495 1.54 12.05 -20.78
N GLY A 496 0.83 11.11 -21.38
CA GLY A 496 -0.47 11.29 -21.99
C GLY A 496 -0.48 11.79 -23.44
N ASP A 497 0.65 12.29 -23.96
CA ASP A 497 0.77 12.64 -25.37
C ASP A 497 0.70 11.40 -26.28
N THR A 498 0.25 11.63 -27.51
CA THR A 498 0.25 10.63 -28.58
C THR A 498 1.42 10.88 -29.52
N LEU A 499 2.28 9.88 -29.68
CA LEU A 499 3.47 9.93 -30.53
C LEU A 499 3.38 8.87 -31.64
N HIS A 500 3.93 9.19 -32.80
CA HIS A 500 4.06 8.24 -33.89
C HIS A 500 5.36 7.45 -33.70
N ILE A 501 5.30 6.13 -33.70
CA ILE A 501 6.47 5.24 -33.65
C ILE A 501 6.67 4.59 -35.01
N LEU A 502 7.91 4.64 -35.50
CA LEU A 502 8.39 3.92 -36.68
C LEU A 502 9.63 3.09 -36.31
N ALA A 503 9.46 1.79 -36.14
CA ALA A 503 10.56 0.85 -36.00
C ALA A 503 10.91 0.24 -37.37
N ASP A 504 12.07 0.61 -37.87
CA ASP A 504 12.65 0.14 -39.13
C ASP A 504 13.95 -0.63 -38.89
N THR A 505 14.19 -1.63 -39.73
CA THR A 505 15.39 -2.48 -39.69
C THR A 505 15.92 -2.68 -41.11
N SER A 506 17.09 -3.31 -41.25
CA SER A 506 17.59 -3.71 -42.58
C SER A 506 16.66 -4.67 -43.35
N TYR A 507 15.67 -5.26 -42.68
CA TYR A 507 14.66 -6.14 -43.26
C TYR A 507 13.31 -5.44 -43.51
N GLY A 508 13.23 -4.13 -43.27
CA GLY A 508 12.05 -3.29 -43.41
C GLY A 508 11.39 -2.93 -42.08
N VAL A 509 10.24 -2.25 -42.18
CA VAL A 509 9.44 -1.77 -41.06
C VAL A 509 8.87 -2.93 -40.24
N THR A 510 9.26 -3.01 -38.98
CA THR A 510 8.83 -4.05 -38.03
C THR A 510 7.66 -3.61 -37.15
N TYR A 511 7.51 -2.30 -36.92
CA TYR A 511 6.38 -1.71 -36.20
C TYR A 511 6.15 -0.27 -36.67
N GLU A 512 4.90 0.11 -36.88
CA GLU A 512 4.52 1.48 -37.22
C GLU A 512 3.13 1.76 -36.68
N ASP A 513 2.99 2.74 -35.79
CA ASP A 513 1.73 3.03 -35.12
C ASP A 513 1.73 4.38 -34.40
N ASP A 514 0.53 4.88 -34.11
CA ASP A 514 0.35 5.97 -33.16
C ASP A 514 0.08 5.39 -31.77
N VAL A 515 0.94 5.71 -30.81
CA VAL A 515 0.84 5.20 -29.45
C VAL A 515 0.77 6.32 -28.44
N ARG A 516 0.16 6.03 -27.30
CA ARG A 516 -0.02 6.99 -26.23
C ARG A 516 0.94 6.73 -25.08
N LEU A 517 1.71 7.74 -24.70
CA LEU A 517 2.67 7.66 -23.61
C LEU A 517 1.91 7.59 -22.28
N LEU A 518 2.15 6.55 -21.47
CA LEU A 518 1.41 6.35 -20.21
C LEU A 518 2.25 6.64 -18.98
N SER A 519 3.55 6.36 -19.06
CA SER A 519 4.51 6.75 -18.04
C SER A 519 5.85 7.11 -18.67
N ILE A 520 6.58 7.94 -17.95
CA ILE A 520 7.94 8.34 -18.27
C ILE A 520 8.82 8.06 -17.05
N GLN A 521 9.95 7.41 -17.29
CA GLN A 521 11.01 7.25 -16.29
C GLN A 521 12.21 8.07 -16.73
N TYR A 522 12.65 9.02 -15.91
CA TYR A 522 13.69 9.97 -16.28
C TYR A 522 14.42 10.52 -15.05
N LYS A 523 15.58 11.14 -15.27
CA LYS A 523 16.42 11.71 -14.20
C LYS A 523 16.28 13.23 -14.15
N PRO A 524 15.52 13.81 -13.19
CA PRO A 524 15.22 15.24 -13.20
C PRO A 524 16.45 16.14 -13.02
N LEU A 525 17.47 15.64 -12.31
CA LEU A 525 18.72 16.37 -12.07
C LEU A 525 19.74 16.22 -13.21
N ASN A 526 19.47 15.36 -14.20
CA ASN A 526 20.36 15.09 -15.31
C ASN A 526 19.63 15.26 -16.66
N PRO A 527 19.63 16.47 -17.25
CA PRO A 527 18.91 16.73 -18.49
C PRO A 527 19.47 15.98 -19.71
N TYR A 528 20.65 15.35 -19.58
CA TYR A 528 21.26 14.55 -20.64
C TYR A 528 20.95 13.05 -20.49
N ALA A 529 20.35 12.63 -19.39
CA ALA A 529 19.91 11.25 -19.21
C ALA A 529 18.81 10.92 -20.22
N LYS A 530 18.90 9.72 -20.79
CA LYS A 530 17.89 9.19 -21.69
C LYS A 530 16.69 8.74 -20.86
N PRO A 531 15.47 9.23 -21.16
CA PRO A 531 14.28 8.72 -20.50
C PRO A 531 13.86 7.39 -21.09
N THR A 532 13.26 6.54 -20.27
CA THR A 532 12.52 5.36 -20.70
C THR A 532 11.05 5.72 -20.82
N LEU A 533 10.46 5.41 -21.98
CA LEU A 533 9.08 5.74 -22.30
C LEU A 533 8.25 4.47 -22.36
N THR A 534 7.20 4.40 -21.54
CA THR A 534 6.29 3.25 -21.56
C THR A 534 4.94 3.65 -22.16
N PHE A 535 4.60 2.98 -23.24
CA PHE A 535 3.32 3.08 -23.92
C PHE A 535 2.57 1.78 -23.67
N ALA A 536 1.29 1.87 -23.31
CA ALA A 536 0.40 0.70 -23.42
C ALA A 536 -0.75 1.02 -24.35
N ASN A 537 -1.07 0.05 -25.19
CA ASN A 537 -2.15 0.20 -26.14
C ASN A 537 -3.43 -0.33 -25.48
N PHE A 538 -4.23 0.56 -24.89
CA PHE A 538 -5.57 0.19 -24.46
C PHE A 538 -6.50 0.15 -25.67
N ARG A 539 -6.87 -1.06 -26.05
CA ARG A 539 -7.90 -1.36 -27.07
C ARG A 539 -7.55 -0.80 -28.46
N LYS A 540 -6.58 -1.42 -29.13
CA LYS A 540 -6.70 -1.50 -30.61
C LYS A 540 -8.04 -2.16 -30.94
N ASP A 541 -8.71 -1.67 -31.98
CA ASP A 541 -9.88 -2.33 -32.55
C ASP A 541 -9.50 -3.80 -32.88
N ILE A 542 -10.44 -4.72 -32.71
CA ILE A 542 -10.32 -6.13 -33.14
C ILE A 542 -9.76 -6.21 -34.55
N GLN A 543 -10.19 -5.30 -35.42
CA GLN A 543 -9.76 -5.30 -36.82
C GLN A 543 -8.25 -5.07 -36.95
N ASP A 544 -7.66 -4.16 -36.17
CA ASP A 544 -6.26 -3.80 -36.29
C ASP A 544 -5.33 -4.87 -35.72
N ILE A 545 -5.64 -5.40 -34.54
CA ILE A 545 -4.89 -6.52 -33.95
C ILE A 545 -4.98 -7.75 -34.86
N ARG A 546 -6.17 -8.04 -35.38
CA ARG A 546 -6.39 -9.20 -36.24
C ARG A 546 -5.71 -9.05 -37.60
N MET A 547 -5.75 -7.88 -38.23
CA MET A 547 -5.00 -7.61 -39.46
C MET A 547 -3.50 -7.77 -39.23
N GLU A 548 -2.98 -7.27 -38.10
CA GLU A 548 -1.56 -7.39 -37.76
C GLU A 548 -1.16 -8.86 -37.50
N GLN A 549 -1.96 -9.60 -36.74
CA GLN A 549 -1.74 -11.03 -36.48
C GLN A 549 -1.88 -11.87 -37.75
N GLU A 550 -2.90 -11.64 -38.59
CA GLU A 550 -3.08 -12.33 -39.87
C GLU A 550 -1.92 -12.05 -40.83
N LYS A 551 -1.41 -10.81 -40.87
CA LYS A 551 -0.21 -10.44 -41.62
C LYS A 551 1.01 -11.22 -41.12
N ARG A 552 1.27 -11.22 -39.80
CA ARG A 552 2.37 -11.98 -39.19
C ARG A 552 2.27 -13.49 -39.46
N LEU A 553 1.09 -14.08 -39.31
CA LEU A 553 0.82 -15.50 -39.62
C LEU A 553 1.04 -15.83 -41.09
N LYS A 554 0.65 -14.93 -42.00
CA LYS A 554 0.85 -15.09 -43.44
C LYS A 554 2.34 -15.02 -43.81
N ASP A 555 3.09 -14.11 -43.20
CA ASP A 555 4.52 -13.98 -43.42
C ASP A 555 5.30 -15.16 -42.83
N GLN A 556 4.91 -15.65 -41.65
CA GLN A 556 5.48 -16.85 -41.05
C GLN A 556 5.20 -18.10 -41.91
N LYS A 557 3.98 -18.25 -42.44
CA LYS A 557 3.65 -19.34 -43.38
C LYS A 557 4.48 -19.26 -44.67
N ARG A 558 4.66 -18.07 -45.23
CA ARG A 558 5.53 -17.84 -46.40
C ARG A 558 6.99 -18.20 -46.12
N TYR A 559 7.51 -17.83 -44.95
CA TYR A 559 8.87 -18.16 -44.53
C TYR A 559 9.06 -19.67 -44.35
N MET A 560 8.13 -20.35 -43.68
CA MET A 560 8.14 -21.81 -43.51
C MET A 560 8.02 -22.55 -44.84
N GLN A 561 7.23 -22.05 -45.78
CA GLN A 561 7.17 -22.59 -47.15
C GLN A 561 8.48 -22.42 -47.91
N LYS A 562 9.14 -21.26 -47.79
CA LYS A 562 10.47 -21.04 -48.40
C LYS A 562 11.53 -21.97 -47.83
N LEU A 563 11.56 -22.17 -46.51
CA LEU A 563 12.48 -23.12 -45.88
C LEU A 563 12.24 -24.57 -46.36
N ARG A 564 10.98 -24.97 -46.51
CA ARG A 564 10.62 -26.29 -47.08
C ARG A 564 10.95 -26.45 -48.57
N MET A 565 11.20 -25.36 -49.29
CA MET A 565 11.65 -25.39 -50.69
C MET A 565 13.19 -25.34 -50.82
N MET A 566 13.90 -25.11 -49.71
CA MET A 566 15.37 -25.09 -49.65
C MET A 566 15.97 -26.39 -49.07
N ILE A 567 15.13 -27.26 -48.50
CA ILE A 567 15.43 -28.65 -48.12
C ILE A 567 14.86 -29.55 -49.20
#